data_AF-A0AA46Q0H3-F1
#
_entry.id   AF-A0AA46Q0H3-F1
#
_cell.length_a   1.000
_cell.length_b   1.000
_cell.length_c   1.000
_cell.angle_alpha   90.00
_cell.angle_beta   90.00
_cell.angle_gamma   90.00
#
_symmetry.space_group_name_H-M   'P 1'
#
loop_
_entity.id
_entity.type
_entity.pdbx_description
1 polymer ?
#
loop_
_entity_poly.entity_id
_entity_poly.type
_entity_poly.pdbx_seq_one_letter_code
_entity_poly.pdbx_strand_id
1 'polypeptide(L)'
;MNKKFLLFVSFCFILIGAAISVNAESAPRGKSPAQEQIHEHHHRMIDESLMKSLLEQGFTKREIFIAAHIAKFSNKQVAEVLTFYKKNNSSWEKTAQQYGVDLDKIKKHHHHLDKFLEANKGVVLQKVSEYSGKSAQVLQGYLDKGVPLRFLVSGAAMAKAANKDLGEIIQLREQGKSLHEIKTELNVDKEQIHAEMKKLVDEIHKEISKAK
;
A
#
# COMPACT_ATOMS: atom_id res chain seq x y z
N MET A 1 -22.00 51.24 -26.69
CA MET A 1 -22.53 52.55 -26.31
C MET A 1 -24.06 52.46 -26.26
N ASN A 2 -24.63 52.69 -25.06
CA ASN A 2 -26.04 53.01 -24.75
C ASN A 2 -27.11 51.88 -24.91
N LYS A 3 -27.66 51.34 -23.80
CA LYS A 3 -28.79 51.84 -22.95
C LYS A 3 -30.14 51.58 -23.66
N LYS A 4 -31.27 51.15 -23.09
CA LYS A 4 -31.86 50.91 -21.75
C LYS A 4 -33.24 50.26 -22.05
N PHE A 5 -33.70 49.23 -21.33
CA PHE A 5 -34.61 49.28 -20.16
C PHE A 5 -36.08 49.69 -20.49
N LEU A 6 -37.03 49.03 -19.78
CA LEU A 6 -38.44 49.41 -19.44
C LEU A 6 -39.53 48.70 -20.28
N LEU A 7 -40.67 48.17 -19.78
CA LEU A 7 -41.28 47.90 -18.45
C LEU A 7 -42.54 47.01 -18.63
N PHE A 8 -42.86 46.24 -17.56
CA PHE A 8 -44.16 46.04 -16.87
C PHE A 8 -45.38 45.45 -17.58
N VAL A 9 -46.08 44.54 -16.87
CA VAL A 9 -47.45 44.72 -16.31
C VAL A 9 -47.67 43.66 -15.20
N SER A 10 -47.73 44.08 -13.93
CA SER A 10 -48.90 44.06 -13.01
C SER A 10 -49.29 42.65 -12.51
N PHE A 11 -49.01 42.22 -11.28
CA PHE A 11 -49.44 42.70 -9.95
C PHE A 11 -50.94 42.49 -9.66
N CYS A 12 -51.22 41.59 -8.71
CA CYS A 12 -52.21 41.71 -7.61
C CYS A 12 -52.05 40.47 -6.68
N PHE A 13 -51.52 40.55 -5.45
CA PHE A 13 -52.14 41.02 -4.19
C PHE A 13 -53.24 40.07 -3.64
N ILE A 14 -53.41 39.68 -2.36
CA ILE A 14 -52.85 39.82 -0.99
C ILE A 14 -53.45 38.58 -0.23
N LEU A 15 -52.90 37.95 0.82
CA LEU A 15 -53.16 38.23 2.26
C LEU A 15 -52.52 37.10 3.10
N ILE A 16 -51.55 37.44 3.95
CA ILE A 16 -51.62 37.66 5.42
C ILE A 16 -51.36 36.39 6.22
N GLY A 17 -50.32 36.47 7.04
CA GLY A 17 -50.08 35.61 8.19
C GLY A 17 -48.87 36.14 8.96
N ALA A 18 -49.09 37.14 9.82
CA ALA A 18 -48.06 37.72 10.67
C ALA A 18 -47.89 36.88 11.95
N ALA A 19 -46.64 36.56 12.28
CA ALA A 19 -46.17 36.56 13.67
C ALA A 19 -44.64 36.78 13.65
N ILE A 20 -44.23 37.92 14.20
CA ILE A 20 -42.84 38.25 14.47
C ILE A 20 -42.47 37.59 15.79
N SER A 21 -41.41 36.79 15.80
CA SER A 21 -40.54 36.65 16.96
C SER A 21 -39.10 36.57 16.49
N VAL A 22 -38.33 37.56 16.94
CA VAL A 22 -36.89 37.66 16.82
C VAL A 22 -36.23 36.45 17.46
N ASN A 23 -35.27 35.84 16.75
CA ASN A 23 -34.00 35.36 17.31
C ASN A 23 -33.04 35.07 16.15
N ALA A 24 -31.96 35.83 16.08
CA ALA A 24 -30.79 35.49 15.30
C ALA A 24 -29.99 34.44 16.09
N GLU A 25 -29.85 33.20 15.59
CA GLU A 25 -28.78 32.30 16.00
C GLU A 25 -28.66 31.13 15.00
N SER A 26 -27.50 31.05 14.35
CA SER A 26 -26.87 29.88 13.73
C SER A 26 -27.67 29.00 12.75
N ALA A 27 -27.27 29.08 11.47
CA ALA A 27 -27.53 28.04 10.47
C ALA A 27 -27.08 26.64 10.97
N PRO A 28 -27.86 25.58 10.75
CA PRO A 28 -27.42 24.23 11.06
C PRO A 28 -26.35 23.81 10.05
N ARG A 29 -25.14 23.53 10.55
CA ARG A 29 -24.15 22.72 9.83
C ARG A 29 -24.81 21.41 9.44
N GLY A 30 -25.07 21.23 8.15
CA GLY A 30 -25.46 19.95 7.58
C GLY A 30 -24.43 18.90 7.98
N LYS A 31 -24.87 17.90 8.74
CA LYS A 31 -24.07 16.78 9.18
C LYS A 31 -23.61 16.00 7.94
N SER A 32 -22.31 15.73 7.87
CA SER A 32 -21.70 14.83 6.89
C SER A 32 -22.37 13.45 6.98
N PRO A 33 -22.86 12.85 5.89
CA PRO A 33 -23.46 11.53 5.95
C PRO A 33 -22.37 10.47 6.19
N ALA A 34 -22.54 9.78 7.31
CA ALA A 34 -22.26 8.37 7.56
C ALA A 34 -20.91 7.81 7.09
N GLN A 35 -20.04 7.58 8.08
CA GLN A 35 -19.12 6.45 8.06
C GLN A 35 -19.93 5.17 7.83
N GLU A 36 -19.87 4.65 6.62
CA GLU A 36 -20.26 3.28 6.34
C GLU A 36 -19.13 2.39 6.89
N GLN A 37 -19.41 1.71 7.99
CA GLN A 37 -18.57 0.64 8.52
C GLN A 37 -18.49 -0.48 7.48
N ILE A 38 -17.47 -0.47 6.64
CA ILE A 38 -17.14 -1.60 5.77
C ILE A 38 -16.06 -2.42 6.47
N HIS A 39 -16.38 -3.70 6.65
CA HIS A 39 -15.62 -4.72 7.35
C HIS A 39 -14.20 -4.95 6.78
N GLU A 40 -13.38 -5.53 7.65
CA GLU A 40 -11.93 -5.69 7.66
C GLU A 40 -11.21 -6.18 6.39
N HIS A 41 -10.17 -5.44 6.00
CA HIS A 41 -8.93 -5.98 5.42
C HIS A 41 -7.72 -5.25 6.03
N HIS A 42 -7.28 -5.68 7.21
CA HIS A 42 -6.32 -4.97 8.08
C HIS A 42 -4.87 -4.79 7.55
N HIS A 43 -4.60 -4.99 6.26
CA HIS A 43 -3.24 -4.91 5.71
C HIS A 43 -3.06 -3.98 4.49
N ARG A 44 -4.12 -3.32 4.01
CA ARG A 44 -3.97 -2.32 2.94
C ARG A 44 -4.14 -0.91 3.49
N MET A 45 -3.12 -0.07 3.32
CA MET A 45 -3.17 1.37 3.69
C MET A 45 -4.15 2.17 2.80
N ILE A 46 -4.57 1.60 1.68
CA ILE A 46 -5.44 2.20 0.67
C ILE A 46 -6.33 1.09 0.12
N ASP A 47 -7.64 1.31 0.08
CA ASP A 47 -8.57 0.39 -0.57
C ASP A 47 -8.44 0.44 -2.11
N GLU A 48 -9.01 -0.55 -2.80
CA GLU A 48 -8.88 -0.69 -4.25
C GLU A 48 -9.56 0.43 -5.04
N SER A 49 -10.70 0.93 -4.55
CA SER A 49 -11.46 2.00 -5.20
C SER A 49 -10.68 3.32 -5.18
N LEU A 50 -10.15 3.69 -4.00
CA LEU A 50 -9.29 4.85 -3.84
C LEU A 50 -8.00 4.73 -4.66
N MET A 51 -7.37 3.55 -4.69
CA MET A 51 -6.21 3.31 -5.54
C MET A 51 -6.52 3.56 -7.02
N LYS A 52 -7.64 3.00 -7.52
CA LYS A 52 -8.05 3.17 -8.92
C LYS A 52 -8.31 4.64 -9.26
N SER A 53 -9.06 5.34 -8.42
CA SER A 53 -9.35 6.76 -8.61
C SER A 53 -8.09 7.63 -8.66
N LEU A 54 -7.12 7.37 -7.77
CA LEU A 54 -5.86 8.13 -7.75
C LEU A 54 -4.98 7.83 -8.97
N LEU A 55 -4.99 6.60 -9.48
CA LEU A 55 -4.31 6.26 -10.73
C LEU A 55 -4.93 6.99 -11.94
N GLU A 56 -6.26 7.05 -12.00
CA GLU A 56 -7.00 7.79 -13.06
C GLU A 56 -6.74 9.30 -12.99
N GLN A 57 -6.47 9.85 -11.79
CA GLN A 57 -6.01 11.23 -11.59
C GLN A 57 -4.53 11.46 -11.97
N GLY A 58 -3.88 10.46 -12.54
CA GLY A 58 -2.50 10.54 -13.03
C GLY A 58 -1.46 10.58 -11.92
N PHE A 59 -1.73 9.99 -10.76
CA PHE A 59 -0.69 9.68 -9.78
C PHE A 59 -0.09 8.30 -10.06
N THR A 60 1.20 8.13 -9.79
CA THR A 60 1.82 6.80 -9.88
C THR A 60 1.56 6.00 -8.60
N LYS A 61 1.60 4.66 -8.70
CA LYS A 61 1.51 3.78 -7.51
C LYS A 61 2.51 4.17 -6.43
N ARG A 62 3.74 4.54 -6.82
CA ARG A 62 4.80 4.95 -5.88
C ARG A 62 4.41 6.22 -5.11
N GLU A 63 3.91 7.24 -5.79
CA GLU A 63 3.47 8.49 -5.15
C GLU A 63 2.30 8.24 -4.20
N ILE A 64 1.33 7.43 -4.64
CA ILE A 64 0.18 7.01 -3.82
C ILE A 64 0.65 6.29 -2.54
N PHE A 65 1.62 5.37 -2.63
CA PHE A 65 2.16 4.67 -1.48
C PHE A 65 2.91 5.59 -0.50
N ILE A 66 3.73 6.53 -1.00
CA ILE A 66 4.45 7.48 -0.13
C ILE A 66 3.45 8.39 0.59
N ALA A 67 2.47 8.92 -0.16
CA ALA A 67 1.42 9.75 0.41
C ALA A 67 0.59 9.02 1.47
N ALA A 68 0.28 7.73 1.26
CA ALA A 68 -0.45 6.93 2.25
C ALA A 68 0.33 6.69 3.54
N HIS A 69 1.64 6.52 3.48
CA HIS A 69 2.45 6.47 4.69
C HIS A 69 2.44 7.81 5.42
N ILE A 70 2.68 8.92 4.71
CA ILE A 70 2.63 10.26 5.32
C ILE A 70 1.26 10.50 5.95
N ALA A 71 0.17 10.22 5.24
CA ALA A 71 -1.21 10.34 5.70
C ALA A 71 -1.44 9.53 6.98
N LYS A 72 -1.00 8.27 7.01
CA LYS A 72 -1.10 7.39 8.20
C LYS A 72 -0.38 7.98 9.42
N PHE A 73 0.85 8.47 9.24
CA PHE A 73 1.65 9.00 10.36
C PHE A 73 1.27 10.42 10.79
N SER A 74 0.58 11.17 9.93
CA SER A 74 0.09 12.53 10.23
C SER A 74 -1.41 12.59 10.55
N ASN A 75 -2.09 11.44 10.53
CA ASN A 75 -3.55 11.34 10.65
C ASN A 75 -4.30 12.26 9.65
N LYS A 76 -3.84 12.24 8.39
CA LYS A 76 -4.41 13.00 7.26
C LYS A 76 -4.96 12.06 6.19
N GLN A 77 -5.64 12.65 5.20
CA GLN A 77 -6.14 11.90 4.05
C GLN A 77 -5.06 11.79 2.95
N VAL A 78 -5.00 10.65 2.27
CA VAL A 78 -4.04 10.41 1.17
C VAL A 78 -4.17 11.46 0.07
N ALA A 79 -5.41 11.79 -0.31
CA ALA A 79 -5.71 12.79 -1.34
C ALA A 79 -5.21 14.20 -0.96
N GLU A 80 -5.25 14.55 0.33
CA GLU A 80 -4.74 15.83 0.83
C GLU A 80 -3.23 15.94 0.63
N VAL A 81 -2.49 14.88 1.03
CA VAL A 81 -1.03 14.82 0.87
C VAL A 81 -0.62 14.85 -0.60
N LEU A 82 -1.33 14.12 -1.46
CA LEU A 82 -1.09 14.09 -2.91
C LEU A 82 -1.36 15.45 -3.58
N THR A 83 -2.43 16.13 -3.16
CA THR A 83 -2.75 17.47 -3.65
C THR A 83 -1.68 18.47 -3.25
N PHE A 84 -1.23 18.43 -1.99
CA PHE A 84 -0.13 19.28 -1.52
C PHE A 84 1.15 19.03 -2.31
N TYR A 85 1.53 17.77 -2.50
CA TYR A 85 2.73 17.38 -3.26
C TYR A 85 2.70 17.94 -4.69
N LYS A 86 1.60 17.72 -5.44
CA LYS A 86 1.46 18.21 -6.82
C LYS A 86 1.39 19.74 -6.91
N LYS A 87 0.54 20.37 -6.10
CA LYS A 87 0.28 21.82 -6.18
C LYS A 87 1.53 22.66 -5.92
N ASN A 88 2.40 22.19 -5.03
CA ASN A 88 3.61 22.93 -4.64
C ASN A 88 4.86 22.50 -5.41
N ASN A 89 4.75 21.57 -6.38
CA ASN A 89 5.90 20.95 -7.05
C ASN A 89 6.98 20.52 -6.04
N SER A 90 6.55 19.90 -4.94
CA SER A 90 7.36 19.67 -3.75
C SER A 90 8.13 18.35 -3.85
N SER A 91 9.26 18.23 -3.14
CA SER A 91 9.86 16.91 -2.90
C SER A 91 9.07 16.16 -1.83
N TRP A 92 9.21 14.83 -1.80
CA TRP A 92 8.59 14.02 -0.76
C TRP A 92 9.09 14.38 0.63
N GLU A 93 10.38 14.71 0.77
CA GLU A 93 11.00 15.19 2.00
C GLU A 93 10.30 16.44 2.54
N LYS A 94 10.09 17.45 1.68
CA LYS A 94 9.39 18.68 2.06
C LYS A 94 7.91 18.44 2.38
N THR A 95 7.25 17.60 1.58
CA THR A 95 5.86 17.21 1.84
C THR A 95 5.72 16.53 3.20
N ALA A 96 6.62 15.61 3.56
CA ALA A 96 6.56 14.93 4.84
C ALA A 96 6.86 15.88 6.02
N GLN A 97 7.84 16.78 5.87
CA GLN A 97 8.12 17.83 6.86
C GLN A 97 6.92 18.73 7.13
N GLN A 98 6.17 19.12 6.09
CA GLN A 98 4.92 19.89 6.23
C GLN A 98 3.91 19.19 7.16
N TYR A 99 3.89 17.87 7.14
CA TYR A 99 2.99 17.05 7.95
C TYR A 99 3.63 16.52 9.24
N GLY A 100 4.84 16.98 9.60
CA GLY A 100 5.56 16.53 10.79
C GLY A 100 6.02 15.06 10.72
N VAL A 101 6.13 14.48 9.52
CA VAL A 101 6.50 13.08 9.31
C VAL A 101 7.98 12.97 8.93
N ASP A 102 8.70 12.11 9.64
CA ASP A 102 10.07 11.71 9.30
C ASP A 102 10.06 10.57 8.26
N LEU A 103 10.36 10.91 7.00
CA LEU A 103 10.39 9.94 5.89
C LEU A 103 11.50 8.89 6.02
N ASP A 104 12.56 9.15 6.77
CA ASP A 104 13.63 8.16 6.94
C ASP A 104 13.15 6.97 7.78
N LYS A 105 12.13 7.16 8.63
CA LYS A 105 11.44 6.05 9.30
C LYS A 105 10.60 5.22 8.34
N ILE A 106 10.02 5.84 7.30
CA ILE A 106 9.25 5.14 6.25
C ILE A 106 10.20 4.35 5.33
N LYS A 107 11.31 4.96 4.88
CA LYS A 107 12.31 4.31 4.01
C LYS A 107 12.99 3.11 4.70
N LYS A 108 13.22 3.17 6.02
CA LYS A 108 13.83 2.06 6.79
C LYS A 108 12.91 0.83 6.93
N HIS A 109 11.60 0.96 6.70
CA HIS A 109 10.64 -0.13 6.88
C HIS A 109 10.82 -1.28 5.85
N HIS A 110 11.47 -1.03 4.71
CA HIS A 110 11.64 -2.03 3.65
C HIS A 110 12.89 -2.91 3.79
N HIS A 111 13.78 -2.63 4.75
CA HIS A 111 15.05 -3.38 4.93
C HIS A 111 15.10 -4.24 6.20
N HIS A 112 14.04 -4.29 7.00
CA HIS A 112 14.04 -5.11 8.22
C HIS A 112 14.13 -6.60 7.89
N LEU A 113 13.38 -7.07 6.89
CA LEU A 113 13.41 -8.47 6.51
C LEU A 113 14.78 -8.86 5.93
N ASP A 114 15.32 -8.09 4.99
CA ASP A 114 16.63 -8.39 4.41
C ASP A 114 17.73 -8.43 5.49
N LYS A 115 17.76 -7.45 6.40
CA LYS A 115 18.70 -7.44 7.52
C LYS A 115 18.50 -8.62 8.46
N PHE A 116 17.25 -8.94 8.78
CA PHE A 116 16.92 -10.09 9.63
C PHE A 116 17.37 -11.41 9.00
N LEU A 117 17.10 -11.61 7.71
CA LEU A 117 17.47 -12.82 6.99
C LEU A 117 19.00 -12.96 6.91
N GLU A 118 19.72 -11.89 6.56
CA GLU A 118 21.18 -11.92 6.48
C GLU A 118 21.83 -12.14 7.85
N ALA A 119 21.32 -11.51 8.91
CA ALA A 119 21.83 -11.72 10.27
C ALA A 119 21.65 -13.16 10.78
N ASN A 120 20.71 -13.91 10.20
CA ASN A 120 20.40 -15.30 10.57
C ASN A 120 20.58 -16.28 9.40
N LYS A 121 21.47 -15.95 8.45
CA LYS A 121 21.61 -16.63 7.15
C LYS A 121 21.71 -18.15 7.24
N GLY A 122 22.45 -18.69 8.22
CA GLY A 122 22.58 -20.14 8.41
C GLY A 122 21.25 -20.83 8.69
N VAL A 123 20.48 -20.32 9.64
CA VAL A 123 19.13 -20.85 9.97
C VAL A 123 18.17 -20.65 8.81
N VAL A 124 18.24 -19.50 8.13
CA VAL A 124 17.42 -19.24 6.95
C VAL A 124 17.70 -20.27 5.85
N LEU A 125 18.96 -20.52 5.51
CA LEU A 125 19.33 -21.49 4.49
C LEU A 125 18.93 -22.92 4.86
N GLN A 126 19.06 -23.29 6.13
CA GLN A 126 18.57 -24.56 6.63
C GLN A 126 17.05 -24.69 6.42
N LYS A 127 16.27 -23.68 6.82
CA LYS A 127 14.80 -23.73 6.65
C LYS A 127 14.37 -23.70 5.21
N VAL A 128 15.02 -22.90 4.36
CA VAL A 128 14.77 -22.92 2.91
C VAL A 128 15.08 -24.32 2.34
N SER A 129 16.16 -24.95 2.78
CA SER A 129 16.54 -26.32 2.37
C SER A 129 15.46 -27.34 2.74
N GLU A 130 15.01 -27.33 4.00
CA GLU A 130 13.92 -28.19 4.50
C GLU A 130 12.62 -27.96 3.72
N TYR A 131 12.27 -26.69 3.46
CA TYR A 131 11.01 -26.31 2.82
C TYR A 131 10.98 -26.63 1.33
N SER A 132 12.09 -26.41 0.63
CA SER A 132 12.18 -26.57 -0.82
C SER A 132 12.74 -27.92 -1.27
N GLY A 133 13.21 -28.75 -0.34
CA GLY A 133 13.89 -30.02 -0.64
C GLY A 133 15.23 -29.86 -1.36
N LYS A 134 15.82 -28.66 -1.42
CA LYS A 134 17.13 -28.42 -2.06
C LYS A 134 18.23 -28.55 -1.03
N SER A 135 19.37 -29.12 -1.38
CA SER A 135 20.51 -29.19 -0.47
C SER A 135 21.13 -27.81 -0.22
N ALA A 136 21.84 -27.67 0.90
CA ALA A 136 22.56 -26.44 1.23
C ALA A 136 23.55 -26.03 0.13
N GLN A 137 24.23 -26.99 -0.52
CA GLN A 137 25.16 -26.70 -1.62
C GLN A 137 24.44 -26.09 -2.83
N VAL A 138 23.25 -26.59 -3.18
CA VAL A 138 22.46 -26.03 -4.29
C VAL A 138 22.01 -24.61 -3.97
N LEU A 139 21.54 -24.36 -2.74
CA LEU A 139 21.13 -23.02 -2.32
C LEU A 139 22.30 -22.05 -2.30
N GLN A 140 23.48 -22.49 -1.84
CA GLN A 140 24.69 -21.67 -1.90
C GLN A 140 25.06 -21.33 -3.34
N GLY A 141 24.97 -22.27 -4.28
CA GLY A 141 25.18 -22.02 -5.70
C GLY A 141 24.24 -20.96 -6.28
N TYR A 142 22.99 -20.86 -5.81
CA TYR A 142 22.09 -19.77 -6.21
C TYR A 142 22.54 -18.42 -5.64
N LEU A 143 22.99 -18.37 -4.39
CA LEU A 143 23.53 -17.15 -3.79
C LEU A 143 24.77 -16.65 -4.53
N ASP A 144 25.67 -17.56 -4.89
CA ASP A 144 26.93 -17.24 -5.59
C ASP A 144 26.68 -16.67 -7.00
N LYS A 145 25.56 -17.07 -7.62
CA LYS A 145 25.04 -16.48 -8.88
C LYS A 145 24.34 -15.12 -8.69
N GLY A 146 24.32 -14.58 -7.48
CA GLY A 146 23.72 -13.29 -7.18
C GLY A 146 22.21 -13.34 -6.93
N VAL A 147 21.62 -14.52 -6.70
CA VAL A 147 20.23 -14.60 -6.23
C VAL A 147 20.16 -14.12 -4.78
N PRO A 148 19.36 -13.08 -4.46
CA PRO A 148 19.29 -12.58 -3.09
C PRO A 148 18.67 -13.60 -2.13
N LEU A 149 19.14 -13.66 -0.87
CA LEU A 149 18.62 -14.57 0.14
C LEU A 149 17.10 -14.42 0.35
N ARG A 150 16.59 -13.19 0.39
CA ARG A 150 15.15 -12.93 0.43
C ARG A 150 14.39 -13.50 -0.75
N PHE A 151 15.01 -13.54 -1.93
CA PHE A 151 14.39 -14.20 -3.07
C PHE A 151 14.40 -15.71 -2.92
N LEU A 152 15.43 -16.34 -2.34
CA LEU A 152 15.38 -17.78 -2.05
C LEU A 152 14.21 -18.13 -1.13
N VAL A 153 13.98 -17.34 -0.09
CA VAL A 153 12.81 -17.49 0.80
C VAL A 153 11.51 -17.32 0.02
N SER A 154 11.40 -16.25 -0.79
CA SER A 154 10.19 -15.97 -1.58
C SER A 154 9.94 -16.99 -2.68
N GLY A 155 11.00 -17.47 -3.31
CA GLY A 155 10.98 -18.47 -4.35
C GLY A 155 10.60 -19.83 -3.80
N ALA A 156 11.06 -20.20 -2.61
CA ALA A 156 10.67 -21.45 -1.95
C ALA A 156 9.17 -21.46 -1.61
N ALA A 157 8.66 -20.36 -1.05
CA ALA A 157 7.23 -20.20 -0.81
C ALA A 157 6.41 -20.26 -2.11
N MET A 158 6.87 -19.57 -3.16
CA MET A 158 6.21 -19.59 -4.46
C MET A 158 6.24 -20.98 -5.11
N ALA A 159 7.37 -21.68 -5.06
CA ALA A 159 7.53 -23.04 -5.54
C ALA A 159 6.54 -23.98 -4.84
N LYS A 160 6.41 -23.86 -3.51
CA LYS A 160 5.48 -24.67 -2.73
C LYS A 160 4.02 -24.38 -3.09
N ALA A 161 3.64 -23.12 -3.18
CA ALA A 161 2.30 -22.71 -3.58
C ALA A 161 1.96 -23.15 -5.02
N ALA A 162 2.93 -23.10 -5.93
CA ALA A 162 2.79 -23.53 -7.32
C ALA A 162 2.84 -25.05 -7.51
N ASN A 163 3.17 -25.82 -6.47
CA ASN A 163 3.58 -27.22 -6.57
C ASN A 163 4.67 -27.44 -7.64
N LYS A 164 5.69 -26.57 -7.64
CA LYS A 164 6.85 -26.57 -8.55
C LYS A 164 8.16 -26.73 -7.81
N ASP A 165 9.22 -27.04 -8.56
CA ASP A 165 10.57 -27.07 -8.02
C ASP A 165 11.13 -25.64 -7.84
N LEU A 166 11.88 -25.40 -6.75
CA LEU A 166 12.54 -24.10 -6.54
C LEU A 166 13.48 -23.73 -7.70
N GLY A 167 14.15 -24.71 -8.30
CA GLY A 167 15.01 -24.50 -9.46
C GLY A 167 14.25 -23.90 -10.66
N GLU A 168 13.00 -24.29 -10.89
CA GLU A 168 12.16 -23.68 -11.94
C GLU A 168 11.95 -22.18 -11.66
N ILE A 169 11.68 -21.80 -10.41
CA ILE A 169 11.50 -20.39 -10.02
C ILE A 169 12.79 -19.59 -10.23
N ILE A 170 13.93 -20.19 -9.90
CA ILE A 170 15.25 -19.57 -10.07
C ILE A 170 15.58 -19.39 -11.55
N GLN A 171 15.31 -20.39 -12.39
CA GLN A 171 15.49 -20.30 -13.84
C GLN A 171 14.66 -19.17 -14.46
N LEU A 172 13.39 -19.02 -14.06
CA LEU A 172 12.54 -17.94 -14.54
C LEU A 172 13.10 -16.56 -14.13
N ARG A 173 13.66 -16.43 -12.92
CA ARG A 173 14.39 -15.22 -12.51
C ARG A 173 15.64 -14.99 -13.36
N GLU A 174 16.43 -16.03 -13.60
CA GLU A 174 17.67 -15.95 -14.39
C GLU A 174 17.37 -15.52 -15.85
N GLN A 175 16.18 -15.83 -16.36
CA GLN A 175 15.65 -15.31 -17.64
C GLN A 175 15.23 -13.82 -17.58
N GLY A 176 15.41 -13.14 -16.45
CA GLY A 176 15.09 -11.73 -16.27
C GLY A 176 13.64 -11.44 -15.83
N LYS A 177 12.82 -12.47 -15.61
CA LYS A 177 11.42 -12.28 -15.19
C LYS A 177 11.33 -11.74 -13.77
N SER A 178 10.46 -10.76 -13.57
CA SER A 178 10.10 -10.24 -12.26
C SER A 178 9.25 -11.23 -11.47
N LEU A 179 9.21 -11.10 -10.13
CA LEU A 179 8.33 -11.90 -9.27
C LEU A 179 6.86 -11.89 -9.71
N HIS A 180 6.40 -10.76 -10.28
CA HIS A 180 5.03 -10.64 -10.76
C HIS A 180 4.80 -11.48 -12.01
N GLU A 181 5.72 -11.42 -12.98
CA GLU A 181 5.65 -12.23 -14.20
C GLU A 181 5.72 -13.72 -13.89
N ILE A 182 6.63 -14.12 -13.00
CA ILE A 182 6.74 -15.52 -12.55
C ILE A 182 5.42 -15.99 -11.93
N LYS A 183 4.84 -15.20 -11.01
CA LYS A 183 3.55 -15.53 -10.39
C LYS A 183 2.45 -15.72 -11.45
N THR A 184 2.36 -14.78 -12.39
CA THR A 184 1.36 -14.81 -13.47
C THR A 184 1.54 -16.04 -14.36
N GLU A 185 2.77 -16.36 -14.74
CA GLU A 185 3.11 -17.52 -15.57
C GLU A 185 2.81 -18.85 -14.90
N LEU A 186 3.04 -18.93 -13.58
CA LEU A 186 2.73 -20.13 -12.80
C LEU A 186 1.25 -20.21 -12.40
N ASN A 187 0.44 -19.20 -12.74
CA ASN A 187 -0.98 -19.09 -12.38
C ASN A 187 -1.24 -19.33 -10.89
N VAL A 188 -0.38 -18.81 -10.02
CA VAL A 188 -0.47 -19.01 -8.57
C VAL A 188 -1.17 -17.85 -7.92
N ASP A 189 -2.11 -18.19 -7.05
CA ASP A 189 -2.85 -17.23 -6.26
C ASP A 189 -1.94 -16.50 -5.26
N LYS A 190 -2.18 -15.20 -5.07
CA LYS A 190 -1.30 -14.36 -4.25
C LYS A 190 -1.44 -14.73 -2.77
N GLU A 191 -2.63 -15.11 -2.35
CA GLU A 191 -2.96 -15.46 -0.97
C GLU A 191 -2.33 -16.81 -0.62
N GLN A 192 -2.26 -17.75 -1.57
CA GLN A 192 -1.48 -18.99 -1.42
C GLN A 192 0.02 -18.71 -1.23
N ILE A 193 0.63 -17.85 -2.05
CA ILE A 193 2.04 -17.46 -1.87
C ILE A 193 2.25 -16.79 -0.53
N HIS A 194 1.32 -15.91 -0.11
CA HIS A 194 1.40 -15.22 1.17
C HIS A 194 1.32 -16.20 2.35
N ALA A 195 0.42 -17.19 2.29
CA ALA A 195 0.30 -18.22 3.32
C ALA A 195 1.60 -19.04 3.47
N GLU A 196 2.17 -19.48 2.36
CA GLU A 196 3.43 -20.22 2.34
C GLU A 196 4.61 -19.36 2.83
N MET A 197 4.66 -18.08 2.42
CA MET A 197 5.66 -17.12 2.90
C MET A 197 5.55 -16.92 4.41
N LYS A 198 4.34 -16.69 4.92
CA LYS A 198 4.11 -16.49 6.35
C LYS A 198 4.56 -17.72 7.13
N LYS A 199 4.17 -18.91 6.69
CA LYS A 199 4.56 -20.18 7.34
C LYS A 199 6.07 -20.34 7.40
N LEU A 200 6.77 -20.18 6.29
CA LEU A 200 8.23 -20.32 6.24
C LEU A 200 8.94 -19.27 7.12
N VAL A 201 8.50 -18.02 7.09
CA VAL A 201 9.09 -16.95 7.92
C VAL A 201 8.80 -17.17 9.41
N ASP A 202 7.63 -17.66 9.78
CA ASP A 202 7.30 -18.01 11.17
C ASP A 202 8.16 -19.18 11.67
N GLU A 203 8.39 -20.20 10.83
CA GLU A 203 9.29 -21.31 11.15
C GLU A 203 10.74 -20.85 11.35
N ILE A 204 11.21 -19.92 10.52
CA ILE A 204 12.53 -19.28 10.68
C ILE A 204 12.61 -18.53 12.02
N HIS A 205 11.61 -17.69 12.34
CA HIS A 205 11.58 -16.98 13.62
C HIS A 205 11.59 -17.93 14.81
N LYS A 206 10.77 -19.00 14.74
CA LYS A 206 10.68 -20.01 15.79
C LYS A 206 12.02 -20.71 16.02
N GLU A 207 12.71 -21.09 14.94
CA GLU A 207 14.02 -21.73 15.06
C GLU A 207 15.07 -20.78 15.67
N ILE A 208 15.11 -19.53 15.22
CA ILE A 208 16.02 -18.52 15.79
C ILE A 208 15.73 -18.29 17.28
N SER A 209 14.47 -18.28 17.69
CA SER A 209 14.11 -18.09 19.11
C SER A 209 14.52 -19.24 20.02
N LYS A 210 14.64 -20.47 19.49
CA LYS A 210 15.11 -21.64 20.25
C LYS A 210 16.63 -21.70 20.38
N ALA A 211 17.35 -21.09 19.45
CA ALA A 211 18.81 -21.07 19.43
C ALA A 211 19.41 -19.98 20.33
N LYS A 212 18.58 -19.16 20.98
CA LYS A 212 18.96 -18.15 21.97
C LYS A 212 18.69 -18.66 23.38
#